data_AF-A0A535SWY5-F1
#
_entry.id   AF-A0A535SWY5-F1
#
_cell.length_a   1.000
_cell.length_b   1.000
_cell.length_c   1.000
_cell.angle_alpha   90.00
_cell.angle_beta   90.00
_cell.angle_gamma   90.00
#
_symmetry.space_group_name_H-M   'P 1'
#
loop_
_entity.id
_entity.type
_entity.pdbx_description
1 polymer ?
#
loop_
_entity_poly.entity_id
_entity_poly.type
_entity_poly.pdbx_seq_one_letter_code
_entity_poly.pdbx_strand_id
1 'polypeptide(L)'
;MFPKLLKEGEHVFGWIADGYWEDVGSHAAYVKANFDCLEGRVKVQLPGDRVGESTWIHPDAEVFEGARVDGPAFIGAGAKVRAGAWVNGPAVIGAYTTVDSGVKISNSIVWDHSYIGLNSRLRGSVVCRSVTVKNGCLLEEGSVIGSDVTIGAGSSVNANVRIWPNKEVEPGAVVHESIIWAGSWKRGLFSSYGLTGLINIEITPEFASRLGAAIGALTTKGTEIAFSRDYTRSARMIGRALMSGMISSGTNVIDLSVLPAPISRYWSRHNHVSAVHVQTSPVDPRSADVRIFDDHGLDVDKRSERKLEGLFFREDIRRVSHYEMGRITRRDQQTERYLEDLISKLDLESVRGAAFKVVLDYNNGAVAVMEQDDSTFQAHLQEMGVITSAVKAKIGVFIDSPGERCFIVDETGTLLSHDQAFAVLTHLALSAKKGMVLGPASTSLAFSMIAEQLGGRFVPTKITPGAVLRAAQHSETVLASDGGGGFCWPDFAVSFDAIFTVARVLELLAVSGTSLGALRSRIPQVTHRTAVEFCPWEVKGRVMRTMMERHLKDRVDLTDGVKVFVDDGWVLVAPDPDRPEYYIIASTRDAGHANRLVEEYSQLVRSVVAEAAPQAEAVVET
;
A
#
# COMPACT_ATOMS: atom_id res chain seq x y z
N MET A 1 -20.87 -40.48 -17.98
CA MET A 1 -21.58 -41.75 -17.74
C MET A 1 -22.35 -42.21 -18.99
N PHE A 2 -23.37 -41.47 -19.47
CA PHE A 2 -24.19 -41.87 -20.63
C PHE A 2 -23.43 -42.23 -21.93
N PRO A 3 -22.39 -41.49 -22.37
CA PRO A 3 -21.66 -41.86 -23.60
C PRO A 3 -20.92 -43.19 -23.51
N LYS A 4 -20.55 -43.62 -22.30
CA LYS A 4 -19.89 -44.90 -22.05
C LYS A 4 -20.89 -46.07 -22.13
N LEU A 5 -22.04 -45.92 -21.47
CA LEU A 5 -23.13 -46.92 -21.46
C LEU A 5 -23.65 -47.20 -22.88
N LEU A 6 -23.84 -46.17 -23.70
CA LEU A 6 -24.24 -46.33 -25.11
C LEU A 6 -23.17 -47.03 -25.96
N LYS A 7 -21.89 -46.80 -25.66
CA LYS A 7 -20.76 -47.44 -26.37
C LYS A 7 -20.59 -48.91 -25.98
N GLU A 8 -20.98 -49.26 -24.76
CA GLU A 8 -20.96 -50.63 -24.22
C GLU A 8 -22.24 -51.42 -24.58
N GLY A 9 -23.20 -50.79 -25.27
CA GLY A 9 -24.46 -51.45 -25.69
C GLY A 9 -25.47 -51.62 -24.56
N GLU A 10 -25.27 -50.94 -23.43
CA GLU A 10 -26.12 -51.01 -22.26
C GLU A 10 -27.47 -50.31 -22.51
N HIS A 11 -28.55 -50.90 -22.01
CA HIS A 11 -29.89 -50.35 -22.16
C HIS A 11 -30.10 -49.14 -21.23
N VAL A 12 -30.51 -48.00 -21.80
CA VAL A 12 -30.87 -46.78 -21.04
C VAL A 12 -32.39 -46.68 -20.97
N PHE A 13 -32.94 -46.70 -19.76
CA PHE A 13 -34.37 -46.57 -19.49
C PHE A 13 -34.67 -45.20 -18.85
N GLY A 14 -35.80 -44.59 -19.22
CA GLY A 14 -36.33 -43.39 -18.57
C GLY A 14 -37.46 -43.73 -17.61
N TRP A 15 -37.53 -43.03 -16.48
CA TRP A 15 -38.60 -43.15 -15.48
C TRP A 15 -39.22 -41.78 -15.21
N ILE A 16 -40.54 -41.68 -15.27
CA ILE A 16 -41.27 -40.46 -14.88
C ILE A 16 -41.50 -40.55 -13.38
N ALA A 17 -40.77 -39.72 -12.62
CA ALA A 17 -40.94 -39.64 -11.18
C ALA A 17 -42.00 -38.60 -10.82
N ASP A 18 -42.97 -38.99 -9.97
CA ASP A 18 -43.89 -38.06 -9.32
C ASP A 18 -43.26 -37.53 -8.03
N GLY A 19 -43.08 -36.21 -7.92
CA GLY A 19 -42.53 -35.59 -6.72
C GLY A 19 -41.76 -34.30 -6.99
N TYR A 20 -41.23 -33.70 -5.92
CA TYR A 20 -40.34 -32.56 -6.02
C TYR A 20 -38.99 -33.01 -6.59
N TRP A 21 -38.52 -32.34 -7.64
CA TRP A 21 -37.21 -32.54 -8.22
C TRP A 21 -36.59 -31.18 -8.53
N GLU A 22 -35.35 -30.99 -8.09
CA GLU A 22 -34.54 -29.79 -8.35
C GLU A 22 -33.12 -30.25 -8.66
N ASP A 23 -32.56 -29.78 -9.78
CA ASP A 23 -31.17 -30.04 -10.14
C ASP A 23 -30.24 -29.04 -9.43
N VAL A 24 -29.59 -29.50 -8.36
CA VAL A 24 -28.67 -28.69 -7.55
C VAL A 24 -27.31 -28.58 -8.26
N GLY A 25 -27.30 -27.89 -9.40
CA GLY A 25 -26.09 -27.57 -10.18
C GLY A 25 -25.57 -26.15 -9.96
N SER A 26 -26.28 -25.32 -9.19
CA SER A 26 -25.92 -23.92 -8.93
C SER A 26 -26.19 -23.52 -7.47
N HIS A 27 -25.53 -22.45 -7.01
CA HIS A 27 -25.76 -21.91 -5.67
C HIS A 27 -27.21 -21.44 -5.46
N ALA A 28 -27.83 -20.86 -6.49
CA ALA A 28 -29.24 -20.44 -6.42
C ALA A 28 -30.18 -21.64 -6.26
N ALA A 29 -29.94 -22.72 -7.01
CA ALA A 29 -30.70 -23.97 -6.87
C ALA A 29 -30.48 -24.61 -5.48
N TYR A 30 -29.25 -24.55 -4.94
CA TYR A 30 -28.94 -25.02 -3.59
C TYR A 30 -29.70 -24.24 -2.51
N VAL A 31 -29.69 -22.90 -2.58
CA VAL A 31 -30.43 -22.04 -1.63
C VAL A 31 -31.93 -22.31 -1.73
N LYS A 32 -32.46 -22.35 -2.95
CA LYS A 32 -33.87 -22.66 -3.22
C LYS A 32 -34.28 -24.01 -2.63
N ALA A 33 -33.51 -25.07 -2.86
CA ALA A 33 -33.81 -26.40 -2.33
C ALA A 33 -33.87 -26.42 -0.79
N ASN A 34 -32.97 -25.70 -0.11
CA ASN A 34 -33.01 -25.58 1.35
C ASN A 34 -34.26 -24.83 1.81
N PHE A 35 -34.63 -23.74 1.14
CA PHE A 35 -35.81 -22.94 1.51
C PHE A 35 -37.11 -23.68 1.20
N ASP A 36 -37.20 -24.39 0.08
CA ASP A 36 -38.34 -25.24 -0.27
C ASP A 36 -38.55 -26.36 0.77
N CYS A 37 -37.48 -26.86 1.39
CA CYS A 37 -37.57 -27.78 2.53
C CYS A 37 -38.15 -27.10 3.79
N LEU A 38 -37.67 -25.91 4.15
CA LEU A 38 -38.17 -25.16 5.32
C LEU A 38 -39.63 -24.69 5.15
N GLU A 39 -40.03 -24.36 3.92
CA GLU A 39 -41.39 -23.94 3.59
C GLU A 39 -42.35 -25.13 3.43
N GLY A 40 -41.86 -26.37 3.54
CA GLY A 40 -42.69 -27.58 3.45
C GLY A 40 -43.15 -27.94 2.04
N ARG A 41 -42.53 -27.36 0.99
CA ARG A 41 -42.79 -27.72 -0.42
C ARG A 41 -42.20 -29.09 -0.75
N VAL A 42 -41.16 -29.50 -0.03
CA VAL A 42 -40.56 -30.83 -0.09
C VAL A 42 -40.93 -31.62 1.15
N LYS A 43 -41.38 -32.87 0.96
CA LYS A 43 -41.71 -33.78 2.08
C LYS A 43 -40.42 -34.37 2.67
N VAL A 44 -39.73 -33.59 3.50
CA VAL A 44 -38.54 -34.02 4.26
C VAL A 44 -38.80 -33.95 5.76
N GLN A 45 -38.20 -34.87 6.51
CA GLN A 45 -38.16 -34.79 7.97
C GLN A 45 -36.94 -33.96 8.36
N LEU A 46 -37.18 -32.76 8.91
CA LEU A 46 -36.12 -31.93 9.45
C LEU A 46 -35.74 -32.42 10.86
N PRO A 47 -34.44 -32.49 11.19
CA PRO A 47 -34.00 -32.90 12.51
C PRO A 47 -34.32 -31.81 13.54
N GLY A 48 -35.05 -32.13 14.61
CA GLY A 48 -35.40 -31.19 15.68
C GLY A 48 -36.90 -31.00 15.88
N ASP A 49 -37.25 -30.36 17.00
CA ASP A 49 -38.64 -30.13 17.37
C ASP A 49 -39.18 -28.88 16.67
N ARG A 50 -40.43 -28.97 16.23
CA ARG A 50 -41.10 -27.82 15.62
C ARG A 50 -41.57 -26.86 16.72
N VAL A 51 -41.06 -25.65 16.69
CA VAL A 51 -41.39 -24.57 17.63
C VAL A 51 -42.17 -23.50 16.86
N GLY A 52 -43.43 -23.27 17.23
CA GLY A 52 -44.33 -22.37 16.49
C GLY A 52 -44.76 -22.93 15.14
N GLU A 53 -45.08 -22.05 14.19
CA GLU A 53 -45.65 -22.46 12.89
C GLU A 53 -44.59 -22.91 11.87
N SER A 54 -43.38 -22.36 11.88
CA SER A 54 -42.40 -22.59 10.79
C SER A 54 -40.94 -22.65 11.25
N THR A 55 -40.68 -22.90 12.53
CA THR A 55 -39.31 -22.99 13.06
C THR A 55 -39.01 -24.39 13.59
N TRP A 56 -37.82 -24.90 13.30
CA TRP A 56 -37.29 -26.17 13.81
C TRP A 56 -36.05 -25.91 14.64
N ILE A 57 -36.05 -26.38 15.88
CA ILE A 57 -34.93 -26.21 16.81
C ILE A 57 -34.54 -27.59 17.32
N HIS A 58 -33.27 -27.95 17.13
CA HIS A 58 -32.76 -29.20 17.68
C HIS A 58 -32.71 -29.14 19.22
N PRO A 59 -33.00 -30.24 19.96
CA PRO A 59 -32.99 -30.26 21.42
C PRO A 59 -31.68 -29.79 22.07
N ASP A 60 -30.55 -30.09 21.42
CA ASP A 60 -29.21 -29.68 21.87
C ASP A 60 -28.84 -28.23 21.51
N ALA A 61 -29.71 -27.47 20.84
CA ALA A 61 -29.45 -26.08 20.48
C ALA A 61 -29.74 -25.15 21.67
N GLU A 62 -28.88 -24.16 21.89
CA GLU A 62 -29.03 -23.14 22.93
C GLU A 62 -29.47 -21.81 22.31
N VAL A 63 -30.76 -21.47 22.42
CA VAL A 63 -31.29 -20.15 22.06
C VAL A 63 -31.48 -19.34 23.35
N PHE A 64 -30.69 -18.28 23.52
CA PHE A 64 -30.65 -17.50 24.77
C PHE A 64 -31.84 -16.53 24.88
N GLU A 65 -32.20 -16.16 26.12
CA GLU A 65 -33.23 -15.17 26.38
C GLU A 65 -32.89 -13.82 25.70
N GLY A 66 -33.85 -13.27 24.95
CA GLY A 66 -33.66 -12.07 24.13
C GLY A 66 -33.14 -12.33 22.71
N ALA A 67 -32.84 -13.57 22.33
CA ALA A 67 -32.63 -13.94 20.92
C ALA A 67 -33.99 -14.10 20.20
N ARG A 68 -34.06 -13.69 18.94
CA ARG A 68 -35.27 -13.78 18.11
C ARG A 68 -35.04 -14.69 16.92
N VAL A 69 -35.92 -15.68 16.74
CA VAL A 69 -35.92 -16.59 15.59
C VAL A 69 -37.30 -16.54 14.94
N ASP A 70 -37.42 -15.80 13.84
CA ASP A 70 -38.64 -15.72 13.04
C ASP A 70 -38.54 -16.70 11.86
N GLY A 71 -39.50 -17.63 11.77
CA GLY A 71 -39.49 -18.66 10.74
C GLY A 71 -39.92 -18.15 9.35
N PRO A 72 -39.68 -18.92 8.27
CA PRO A 72 -39.24 -20.31 8.32
C PRO A 72 -37.75 -20.48 8.65
N ALA A 73 -37.39 -21.23 9.69
CA ALA A 73 -35.99 -21.32 10.12
C ALA A 73 -35.63 -22.67 10.74
N PHE A 74 -34.36 -23.07 10.58
CA PHE A 74 -33.81 -24.27 11.23
C PHE A 74 -32.55 -23.94 12.04
N ILE A 75 -32.51 -24.40 13.29
CA ILE A 75 -31.38 -24.31 14.21
C ILE A 75 -30.87 -25.71 14.56
N GLY A 76 -29.64 -26.01 14.13
CA GLY A 76 -29.01 -27.32 14.25
C GLY A 76 -28.48 -27.67 15.64
N ALA A 77 -28.09 -28.93 15.82
CA ALA A 77 -27.61 -29.47 17.09
C ALA A 77 -26.39 -28.70 17.64
N GLY A 78 -26.41 -28.35 18.93
CA GLY A 78 -25.29 -27.65 19.58
C GLY A 78 -25.07 -26.21 19.09
N ALA A 79 -25.92 -25.68 18.21
CA ALA A 79 -25.84 -24.28 17.78
C ALA A 79 -26.20 -23.34 18.94
N LYS A 80 -25.55 -22.18 18.99
CA LYS A 80 -25.73 -21.19 20.05
C LYS A 80 -26.16 -19.86 19.47
N VAL A 81 -27.37 -19.41 19.79
CA VAL A 81 -27.90 -18.12 19.35
C VAL A 81 -28.00 -17.19 20.55
N ARG A 82 -27.09 -16.22 20.64
CA ARG A 82 -26.94 -15.33 21.80
C ARG A 82 -28.03 -14.26 21.87
N ALA A 83 -28.17 -13.66 23.06
CA ALA A 83 -29.14 -12.61 23.34
C ALA A 83 -28.99 -11.42 22.36
N GLY A 84 -30.12 -10.91 21.84
CA GLY A 84 -30.14 -9.81 20.88
C GLY A 84 -29.76 -10.19 19.44
N ALA A 85 -29.41 -11.45 19.17
CA ALA A 85 -29.31 -11.95 17.80
C ALA A 85 -30.71 -12.11 17.19
N TRP A 86 -30.83 -11.80 15.90
CA TRP A 86 -32.07 -11.94 15.14
C TRP A 86 -31.85 -12.79 13.89
N VAL A 87 -32.45 -13.97 13.88
CA VAL A 87 -32.52 -14.87 12.74
C VAL A 87 -33.90 -14.72 12.11
N ASN A 88 -33.95 -14.18 10.89
CA ASN A 88 -35.17 -13.94 10.13
C ASN A 88 -35.20 -14.84 8.88
N GLY A 89 -36.19 -15.71 8.81
CA GLY A 89 -36.31 -16.74 7.79
C GLY A 89 -36.68 -16.24 6.38
N PRO A 90 -36.49 -17.06 5.33
CA PRO A 90 -35.94 -18.43 5.37
C PRO A 90 -34.45 -18.49 5.75
N ALA A 91 -34.11 -19.24 6.82
CA ALA A 91 -32.74 -19.29 7.33
C ALA A 91 -32.35 -20.64 7.92
N VAL A 92 -31.09 -21.03 7.73
CA VAL A 92 -30.52 -22.26 8.27
C VAL A 92 -29.27 -21.94 9.08
N ILE A 93 -29.22 -22.41 10.33
CA ILE A 93 -28.04 -22.37 11.20
C ILE A 93 -27.60 -23.80 11.47
N GLY A 94 -26.43 -24.17 10.96
CA GLY A 94 -25.85 -25.51 11.07
C GLY A 94 -25.43 -25.89 12.49
N ALA A 95 -25.03 -27.14 12.66
CA ALA A 95 -24.65 -27.69 13.96
C ALA A 95 -23.38 -27.03 14.52
N TYR A 96 -23.33 -26.85 15.84
CA TYR A 96 -22.18 -26.26 16.56
C TYR A 96 -21.77 -24.86 16.09
N THR A 97 -22.66 -24.14 15.40
CA THR A 97 -22.43 -22.77 14.96
C THR A 97 -22.83 -21.78 16.06
N THR A 98 -22.01 -20.76 16.26
CA THR A 98 -22.30 -19.69 17.24
C THR A 98 -22.66 -18.40 16.53
N VAL A 99 -23.82 -17.84 16.87
CA VAL A 99 -24.32 -16.54 16.44
C VAL A 99 -24.27 -15.60 17.63
N ASP A 100 -23.39 -14.61 17.58
CA ASP A 100 -23.13 -13.70 18.70
C ASP A 100 -24.18 -12.59 18.84
N SER A 101 -24.11 -11.82 19.92
CA SER A 101 -25.09 -10.78 20.25
C SER A 101 -25.16 -9.68 19.19
N GLY A 102 -26.39 -9.22 18.90
CA GLY A 102 -26.64 -8.13 17.93
C GLY A 102 -26.48 -8.53 16.46
N VAL A 103 -26.17 -9.80 16.17
CA VAL A 103 -26.08 -10.31 14.79
C VAL A 103 -27.46 -10.37 14.16
N LYS A 104 -27.55 -9.99 12.88
CA LYS A 104 -28.77 -10.12 12.07
C LYS A 104 -28.53 -11.03 10.88
N ILE A 105 -29.29 -12.12 10.81
CA ILE A 105 -29.23 -13.10 9.72
C ILE A 105 -30.58 -13.06 9.01
N SER A 106 -30.59 -12.86 7.70
CA SER A 106 -31.80 -12.85 6.88
C SER A 106 -31.57 -13.60 5.57
N ASN A 107 -32.50 -14.47 5.19
CA ASN A 107 -32.45 -15.21 3.91
C ASN A 107 -31.12 -15.95 3.68
N SER A 108 -30.51 -16.50 4.73
CA SER A 108 -29.12 -16.98 4.68
C SER A 108 -28.97 -18.41 5.20
N ILE A 109 -27.95 -19.11 4.72
CA ILE A 109 -27.61 -20.48 5.12
C ILE A 109 -26.21 -20.46 5.72
N VAL A 110 -26.08 -20.86 6.98
CA VAL A 110 -24.80 -21.00 7.68
C VAL A 110 -24.60 -22.47 8.00
N TRP A 111 -23.51 -23.06 7.52
CA TRP A 111 -23.16 -24.46 7.75
C TRP A 111 -22.58 -24.67 9.16
N ASP A 112 -22.18 -25.91 9.43
CA ASP A 112 -21.70 -26.36 10.73
C ASP A 112 -20.37 -25.71 11.13
N HIS A 113 -20.13 -25.65 12.45
CA HIS A 113 -18.87 -25.21 13.08
C HIS A 113 -18.43 -23.78 12.71
N SER A 114 -19.35 -22.91 12.33
CA SER A 114 -19.04 -21.53 11.98
C SER A 114 -19.24 -20.58 13.16
N TYR A 115 -18.54 -19.45 13.15
CA TYR A 115 -18.69 -18.39 14.14
C TYR A 115 -19.07 -17.07 13.46
N ILE A 116 -20.17 -16.46 13.89
CA ILE A 116 -20.63 -15.16 13.42
C ILE A 116 -20.50 -14.14 14.55
N GLY A 117 -19.52 -13.25 14.42
CA GLY A 117 -19.14 -12.27 15.45
C GLY A 117 -20.11 -11.10 15.60
N LEU A 118 -19.99 -10.42 16.74
CA LEU A 118 -20.88 -9.37 17.24
C LEU A 118 -21.25 -8.34 16.17
N ASN A 119 -22.53 -7.92 16.16
CA ASN A 119 -23.07 -6.86 15.28
C ASN A 119 -22.88 -7.10 13.77
N SER A 120 -22.58 -8.33 13.33
CA SER A 120 -22.48 -8.65 11.92
C SER A 120 -23.85 -8.81 11.27
N ARG A 121 -23.93 -8.58 9.95
CA ARG A 121 -25.16 -8.67 9.16
C ARG A 121 -24.96 -9.59 7.97
N LEU A 122 -25.79 -10.61 7.88
CA LEU A 122 -25.82 -11.57 6.79
C LEU A 122 -27.16 -11.47 6.08
N ARG A 123 -27.14 -11.13 4.79
CA ARG A 123 -28.33 -11.02 3.95
C ARG A 123 -28.15 -11.88 2.71
N GLY A 124 -29.01 -12.87 2.49
CA GLY A 124 -28.96 -13.66 1.25
C GLY A 124 -27.68 -14.47 1.06
N SER A 125 -26.95 -14.77 2.13
CA SER A 125 -25.57 -15.29 2.06
C SER A 125 -25.49 -16.78 2.37
N VAL A 126 -24.52 -17.47 1.76
CA VAL A 126 -24.18 -18.87 2.07
C VAL A 126 -22.81 -18.90 2.72
N VAL A 127 -22.76 -19.31 3.98
CA VAL A 127 -21.53 -19.45 4.76
C VAL A 127 -21.26 -20.95 4.96
N CYS A 128 -20.19 -21.46 4.38
CA CYS A 128 -19.81 -22.87 4.47
C CYS A 128 -19.22 -23.22 5.85
N ARG A 129 -18.68 -24.44 5.97
CA ARG A 129 -18.23 -25.03 7.24
C ARG A 129 -16.97 -24.35 7.78
N SER A 130 -16.85 -24.25 9.11
CA SER A 130 -15.65 -23.75 9.78
C SER A 130 -15.27 -22.31 9.39
N VAL A 131 -16.26 -21.48 9.04
CA VAL A 131 -16.01 -20.08 8.68
C VAL A 131 -16.03 -19.22 9.94
N THR A 132 -15.05 -18.34 10.05
CA THR A 132 -15.00 -17.33 11.13
C THR A 132 -15.30 -15.96 10.54
N VAL A 133 -16.49 -15.42 10.82
CA VAL A 133 -16.84 -14.03 10.52
C VAL A 133 -16.58 -13.20 11.78
N LYS A 134 -15.57 -12.31 11.75
CA LYS A 134 -15.26 -11.45 12.91
C LYS A 134 -16.30 -10.32 13.05
N ASN A 135 -16.15 -9.49 14.08
CA ASN A 135 -17.16 -8.50 14.47
C ASN A 135 -17.44 -7.45 13.38
N GLY A 136 -18.70 -7.00 13.28
CA GLY A 136 -19.12 -5.89 12.44
C GLY A 136 -19.04 -6.14 10.94
N CYS A 137 -19.08 -7.40 10.48
CA CYS A 137 -18.99 -7.70 9.05
C CYS A 137 -20.35 -7.57 8.35
N LEU A 138 -20.32 -7.31 7.05
CA LEU A 138 -21.50 -7.24 6.19
C LEU A 138 -21.37 -8.22 5.02
N LEU A 139 -22.22 -9.25 4.97
CA LEU A 139 -22.31 -10.18 3.85
C LEU A 139 -23.61 -9.93 3.07
N GLU A 140 -23.46 -9.49 1.83
CA GLU A 140 -24.58 -9.11 0.96
C GLU A 140 -25.13 -10.29 0.14
N GLU A 141 -26.26 -10.02 -0.53
CA GLU A 141 -27.09 -11.02 -1.20
C GLU A 141 -26.35 -11.81 -2.28
N GLY A 142 -26.47 -13.13 -2.25
CA GLY A 142 -25.81 -14.04 -3.19
C GLY A 142 -24.33 -14.29 -2.89
N SER A 143 -23.78 -13.75 -1.80
CA SER A 143 -22.40 -14.03 -1.40
C SER A 143 -22.23 -15.48 -0.92
N VAL A 144 -21.10 -16.09 -1.26
CA VAL A 144 -20.76 -17.48 -0.88
C VAL A 144 -19.37 -17.49 -0.25
N ILE A 145 -19.30 -17.91 1.01
CA ILE A 145 -18.06 -18.01 1.76
C ILE A 145 -17.69 -19.48 1.88
N GLY A 146 -16.59 -19.88 1.24
CA GLY A 146 -16.07 -21.25 1.24
C GLY A 146 -15.57 -21.68 2.62
N SER A 147 -15.36 -22.99 2.79
CA SER A 147 -14.96 -23.55 4.09
C SER A 147 -13.61 -23.04 4.56
N ASP A 148 -13.42 -22.98 5.88
CA ASP A 148 -12.13 -22.60 6.50
C ASP A 148 -11.66 -21.19 6.10
N VAL A 149 -12.61 -20.28 5.85
CA VAL A 149 -12.36 -18.87 5.56
C VAL A 149 -12.46 -18.03 6.84
N THR A 150 -11.54 -17.09 7.00
CA THR A 150 -11.62 -16.06 8.05
C THR A 150 -11.91 -14.70 7.42
N ILE A 151 -13.01 -14.08 7.83
CA ILE A 151 -13.37 -12.71 7.45
C ILE A 151 -12.95 -11.76 8.57
N GLY A 152 -12.04 -10.83 8.26
CA GLY A 152 -11.53 -9.81 9.17
C GLY A 152 -12.62 -8.88 9.70
N ALA A 153 -12.42 -8.29 10.89
CA ALA A 153 -13.42 -7.44 11.51
C ALA A 153 -13.72 -6.20 10.64
N GLY A 154 -15.00 -5.79 10.60
CA GLY A 154 -15.45 -4.63 9.82
C GLY A 154 -15.40 -4.81 8.30
N SER A 155 -15.19 -6.03 7.80
CA SER A 155 -15.10 -6.28 6.35
C SER A 155 -16.50 -6.42 5.73
N SER A 156 -16.61 -6.08 4.45
CA SER A 156 -17.82 -6.31 3.66
C SER A 156 -17.57 -7.19 2.45
N VAL A 157 -18.52 -8.06 2.15
CA VAL A 157 -18.55 -8.92 0.97
C VAL A 157 -19.76 -8.52 0.15
N ASN A 158 -19.52 -8.03 -1.07
CA ASN A 158 -20.57 -7.55 -1.95
C ASN A 158 -21.46 -8.67 -2.48
N ALA A 159 -22.58 -8.27 -3.08
CA ALA A 159 -23.53 -9.19 -3.66
C ALA A 159 -22.87 -10.07 -4.73
N ASN A 160 -23.25 -11.35 -4.76
CA ASN A 160 -22.77 -12.38 -5.70
C ASN A 160 -21.25 -12.70 -5.63
N VAL A 161 -20.53 -12.21 -4.62
CA VAL A 161 -19.11 -12.49 -4.43
C VAL A 161 -18.91 -13.87 -3.81
N ARG A 162 -17.92 -14.61 -4.33
CA ARG A 162 -17.59 -15.96 -3.84
C ARG A 162 -16.15 -16.04 -3.37
N ILE A 163 -15.93 -16.44 -2.13
CA ILE A 163 -14.61 -16.66 -1.56
C ILE A 163 -14.38 -18.16 -1.50
N TRP A 164 -13.36 -18.68 -2.17
CA TRP A 164 -13.04 -20.11 -2.15
C TRP A 164 -12.54 -20.55 -0.77
N PRO A 165 -12.50 -21.86 -0.49
CA PRO A 165 -12.01 -22.36 0.80
C PRO A 165 -10.57 -21.96 1.13
N ASN A 166 -10.24 -21.94 2.43
CA ASN A 166 -8.91 -21.68 2.99
C ASN A 166 -8.35 -20.29 2.67
N LYS A 167 -9.13 -19.23 2.90
CA LYS A 167 -8.77 -17.84 2.58
C LYS A 167 -8.89 -16.93 3.80
N GLU A 168 -8.13 -15.86 3.80
CA GLU A 168 -8.22 -14.81 4.81
C GLU A 168 -8.53 -13.45 4.17
N VAL A 169 -9.59 -12.80 4.65
CA VAL A 169 -9.94 -11.42 4.27
C VAL A 169 -9.44 -10.50 5.37
N GLU A 170 -8.61 -9.51 5.00
CA GLU A 170 -8.05 -8.57 5.96
C GLU A 170 -9.13 -7.68 6.61
N PRO A 171 -8.98 -7.26 7.87
CA PRO A 171 -9.93 -6.36 8.54
C PRO A 171 -10.22 -5.08 7.74
N GLY A 172 -11.50 -4.72 7.65
CA GLY A 172 -11.96 -3.53 6.92
C GLY A 172 -11.94 -3.65 5.40
N ALA A 173 -11.64 -4.84 4.85
CA ALA A 173 -11.62 -5.04 3.40
C ALA A 173 -13.05 -5.05 2.81
N VAL A 174 -13.18 -4.51 1.59
CA VAL A 174 -14.40 -4.60 0.78
C VAL A 174 -14.14 -5.56 -0.39
N VAL A 175 -14.67 -6.77 -0.28
CA VAL A 175 -14.52 -7.82 -1.30
C VAL A 175 -15.62 -7.63 -2.34
N HIS A 176 -15.22 -7.15 -3.52
CA HIS A 176 -16.11 -6.89 -4.65
C HIS A 176 -16.03 -7.96 -5.75
N GLU A 177 -15.02 -8.83 -5.70
CA GLU A 177 -14.81 -9.91 -6.67
C GLU A 177 -14.47 -11.23 -5.98
N SER A 178 -14.74 -12.32 -6.69
CA SER A 178 -14.54 -13.68 -6.18
C SER A 178 -13.05 -14.01 -5.96
N ILE A 179 -12.72 -14.54 -4.78
CA ILE A 179 -11.36 -14.97 -4.43
C ILE A 179 -11.21 -16.46 -4.76
N ILE A 180 -10.55 -16.80 -5.87
CA ILE A 180 -10.36 -18.19 -6.32
C ILE A 180 -8.95 -18.69 -5.97
N TRP A 181 -7.93 -17.95 -6.37
CA TRP A 181 -6.53 -18.40 -6.31
C TRP A 181 -5.69 -17.72 -5.22
N ALA A 182 -5.87 -16.40 -5.02
CA ALA A 182 -5.13 -15.62 -4.02
C ALA A 182 -5.46 -16.06 -2.59
N GLY A 183 -4.48 -16.12 -1.68
CA GLY A 183 -4.68 -16.49 -0.26
C GLY A 183 -5.31 -15.37 0.59
N SER A 184 -5.15 -14.11 0.16
CA SER A 184 -5.69 -12.89 0.76
C SER A 184 -6.05 -11.86 -0.33
N TRP A 185 -6.98 -10.94 -0.04
CA TRP A 185 -7.44 -9.88 -0.98
C TRP A 185 -7.06 -8.48 -0.48
N LYS A 186 -6.35 -7.71 -1.31
CA LYS A 186 -5.88 -6.34 -1.03
C LYS A 186 -6.45 -5.31 -2.03
N ARG A 187 -6.36 -4.04 -1.66
CA ARG A 187 -6.99 -2.83 -2.26
C ARG A 187 -6.17 -2.29 -3.45
N GLY A 188 -6.66 -2.40 -4.70
CA GLY A 188 -6.07 -1.77 -5.91
C GLY A 188 -4.74 -2.38 -6.40
N LEU A 189 -4.21 -1.92 -7.54
CA LEU A 189 -2.84 -2.29 -7.99
C LEU A 189 -1.79 -1.36 -7.36
N PHE A 190 -2.13 -0.09 -7.16
CA PHE A 190 -1.21 0.92 -6.65
C PHE A 190 -1.47 1.22 -5.17
N SER A 191 -0.39 1.23 -4.39
CA SER A 191 -0.34 1.79 -3.03
C SER A 191 0.31 3.19 -3.05
N SER A 192 0.44 3.84 -1.89
CA SER A 192 1.24 5.07 -1.78
C SER A 192 2.71 4.89 -2.13
N TYR A 193 3.23 3.66 -2.06
CA TYR A 193 4.60 3.29 -2.41
C TYR A 193 4.73 2.77 -3.85
N GLY A 194 3.63 2.74 -4.61
CA GLY A 194 3.59 2.25 -6.00
C GLY A 194 3.03 0.83 -6.10
N LEU A 195 3.39 0.14 -7.19
CA LEU A 195 2.97 -1.23 -7.46
C LEU A 195 4.00 -2.20 -6.85
N THR A 196 3.68 -2.71 -5.67
CA THR A 196 4.52 -3.63 -4.90
C THR A 196 3.72 -4.88 -4.55
N GLY A 197 4.37 -6.04 -4.54
CA GLY A 197 3.74 -7.26 -4.07
C GLY A 197 4.70 -8.43 -3.90
N LEU A 198 4.27 -9.43 -3.14
CA LEU A 198 5.03 -10.65 -2.85
C LEU A 198 5.35 -11.43 -4.13
N ILE A 199 6.63 -11.73 -4.32
CA ILE A 199 7.15 -12.45 -5.49
C ILE A 199 6.56 -13.87 -5.51
N ASN A 200 6.04 -14.30 -6.66
CA ASN A 200 5.38 -15.60 -6.87
C ASN A 200 4.12 -15.86 -6.03
N ILE A 201 3.60 -14.86 -5.31
CA ILE A 201 2.33 -14.94 -4.58
C ILE A 201 1.36 -13.91 -5.14
N GLU A 202 1.75 -12.64 -5.11
CA GLU A 202 0.97 -11.52 -5.65
C GLU A 202 1.49 -11.13 -7.04
N ILE A 203 2.82 -11.04 -7.22
CA ILE A 203 3.46 -10.78 -8.52
C ILE A 203 4.00 -12.09 -9.09
N THR A 204 3.13 -12.81 -9.81
CA THR A 204 3.49 -14.01 -10.58
C THR A 204 3.89 -13.66 -12.03
N PRO A 205 4.55 -14.55 -12.78
CA PRO A 205 4.82 -14.34 -14.20
C PRO A 205 3.56 -14.07 -15.04
N GLU A 206 2.44 -14.74 -14.73
CA GLU A 206 1.16 -14.55 -15.42
C GLU A 206 0.59 -13.16 -15.15
N PHE A 207 0.61 -12.74 -13.88
CA PHE A 207 0.23 -11.41 -13.46
C PHE A 207 1.10 -10.35 -14.15
N ALA A 208 2.42 -10.53 -14.13
CA ALA A 208 3.39 -9.62 -14.73
C ALA A 208 3.22 -9.52 -16.26
N SER A 209 2.93 -10.62 -16.95
CA SER A 209 2.64 -10.60 -18.39
C SER A 209 1.35 -9.83 -18.71
N ARG A 210 0.29 -10.02 -17.91
CA ARG A 210 -0.94 -9.24 -18.07
C ARG A 210 -0.71 -7.76 -17.77
N LEU A 211 0.04 -7.45 -16.72
CA LEU A 211 0.40 -6.09 -16.34
C LEU A 211 1.20 -5.41 -17.46
N GLY A 212 2.17 -6.10 -18.04
CA GLY A 212 2.95 -5.60 -19.16
C GLY A 212 2.09 -5.28 -20.37
N ALA A 213 1.11 -6.13 -20.68
CA ALA A 213 0.19 -5.87 -21.78
C ALA A 213 -0.73 -4.66 -21.51
N ALA A 214 -1.17 -4.48 -20.26
CA ALA A 214 -1.93 -3.29 -19.85
C ALA A 214 -1.07 -2.02 -19.92
N ILE A 215 0.21 -2.08 -19.52
CA ILE A 215 1.16 -0.96 -19.65
C ILE A 215 1.36 -0.58 -21.11
N GLY A 216 1.58 -1.55 -22.01
CA GLY A 216 1.71 -1.27 -23.43
C GLY A 216 0.42 -0.74 -24.08
N ALA A 217 -0.74 -1.13 -23.56
CA ALA A 217 -2.04 -0.59 -23.97
C ALA A 217 -2.30 0.87 -23.49
N LEU A 218 -1.53 1.40 -22.53
CA LEU A 218 -1.62 2.81 -22.13
C LEU A 218 -1.24 3.76 -23.26
N THR A 219 -0.28 3.34 -24.08
CA THR A 219 0.32 4.10 -25.17
C THR A 219 -0.21 3.67 -26.53
N THR A 220 0.07 4.45 -27.56
CA THR A 220 -0.23 4.11 -28.94
C THR A 220 0.62 2.94 -29.43
N LYS A 221 0.11 2.20 -30.41
CA LYS A 221 0.86 1.12 -31.06
C LYS A 221 2.16 1.69 -31.66
N GLY A 222 3.26 0.94 -31.53
CA GLY A 222 4.58 1.30 -32.04
C GLY A 222 5.37 2.25 -31.14
N THR A 223 4.77 2.79 -30.07
CA THR A 223 5.49 3.59 -29.07
C THR A 223 6.61 2.76 -28.44
N GLU A 224 7.76 3.39 -28.22
CA GLU A 224 8.89 2.79 -27.52
C GLU A 224 8.74 3.01 -26.00
N ILE A 225 8.97 1.96 -25.22
CA ILE A 225 9.03 2.00 -23.76
C ILE A 225 10.36 1.36 -23.34
N ALA A 226 11.15 2.07 -22.54
CA ALA A 226 12.35 1.50 -21.95
C ALA A 226 12.00 0.50 -20.85
N PHE A 227 12.81 -0.54 -20.73
CA PHE A 227 12.71 -1.51 -19.65
C PHE A 227 14.06 -1.64 -18.96
N SER A 228 14.06 -1.63 -17.63
CA SER A 228 15.24 -1.81 -16.80
C SER A 228 14.90 -2.64 -15.57
N ARG A 229 15.91 -3.20 -14.92
CA ARG A 229 15.73 -3.93 -13.67
C ARG A 229 16.97 -3.91 -12.79
N ASP A 230 16.81 -4.28 -11.53
CA ASP A 230 17.95 -4.69 -10.71
C ASP A 230 18.55 -6.03 -11.19
N TYR A 231 19.61 -6.48 -10.52
CA TYR A 231 20.38 -7.67 -10.90
C TYR A 231 19.73 -9.00 -10.44
N THR A 232 18.67 -8.96 -9.62
CA THR A 232 18.10 -10.12 -8.93
C THR A 232 17.40 -11.11 -9.88
N ARG A 233 17.22 -12.35 -9.41
CA ARG A 233 16.57 -13.41 -10.19
C ARG A 233 15.06 -13.16 -10.35
N SER A 234 14.41 -12.65 -9.30
CA SER A 234 13.00 -12.27 -9.28
C SER A 234 12.71 -11.17 -10.30
N ALA A 235 13.47 -10.07 -10.27
CA ALA A 235 13.30 -8.97 -11.22
C ALA A 235 13.56 -9.41 -12.66
N ARG A 236 14.51 -10.34 -12.89
CA ARG A 236 14.74 -10.94 -14.22
C ARG A 236 13.54 -11.74 -14.72
N MET A 237 12.92 -12.54 -13.88
CA MET A 237 11.73 -13.32 -14.22
C MET A 237 10.53 -12.42 -14.51
N ILE A 238 10.22 -11.50 -13.59
CA ILE A 238 9.13 -10.53 -13.70
C ILE A 238 9.33 -9.66 -14.94
N GLY A 239 10.55 -9.18 -15.16
CA GLY A 239 10.89 -8.35 -16.31
C GLY A 239 10.65 -9.03 -17.66
N ARG A 240 11.03 -10.31 -17.80
CA ARG A 240 10.75 -11.08 -19.03
C ARG A 240 9.26 -11.22 -19.29
N ALA A 241 8.48 -11.48 -18.24
CA ALA A 241 7.03 -11.57 -18.35
C ALA A 241 6.40 -10.22 -18.76
N LEU A 242 6.78 -9.12 -18.09
CA LEU A 242 6.34 -7.76 -18.43
C LEU A 242 6.65 -7.42 -19.89
N MET A 243 7.88 -7.66 -20.34
CA MET A 243 8.29 -7.38 -21.72
C MET A 243 7.48 -8.18 -22.74
N SER A 244 7.23 -9.47 -22.47
CA SER A 244 6.36 -10.31 -23.29
C SER A 244 4.94 -9.75 -23.38
N GLY A 245 4.41 -9.27 -22.25
CA GLY A 245 3.13 -8.58 -22.20
C GLY A 245 3.10 -7.32 -23.06
N MET A 246 4.08 -6.43 -22.88
CA MET A 246 4.17 -5.15 -23.59
C MET A 246 4.17 -5.33 -25.11
N ILE A 247 5.03 -6.21 -25.63
CA ILE A 247 5.10 -6.46 -27.09
C ILE A 247 3.83 -7.07 -27.66
N SER A 248 3.08 -7.86 -26.86
CA SER A 248 1.79 -8.45 -27.28
C SER A 248 0.68 -7.41 -27.50
N SER A 249 0.87 -6.19 -27.00
CA SER A 249 -0.03 -5.05 -27.20
C SER A 249 0.45 -4.08 -28.29
N GLY A 250 1.55 -4.42 -28.97
CA GLY A 250 2.12 -3.64 -30.08
C GLY A 250 3.11 -2.56 -29.66
N THR A 251 3.60 -2.57 -28.43
CA THR A 251 4.59 -1.61 -27.92
C THR A 251 6.00 -2.13 -28.15
N ASN A 252 6.91 -1.27 -28.60
CA ASN A 252 8.32 -1.61 -28.77
C ASN A 252 9.04 -1.44 -27.44
N VAL A 253 9.87 -2.40 -27.05
CA VAL A 253 10.61 -2.38 -25.79
C VAL A 253 12.09 -2.11 -26.05
N ILE A 254 12.65 -1.12 -25.36
CA ILE A 254 14.09 -0.87 -25.31
C ILE A 254 14.63 -1.48 -24.01
N ASP A 255 15.26 -2.66 -24.11
CA ASP A 255 15.84 -3.35 -22.95
C ASP A 255 17.18 -2.71 -22.56
N LEU A 256 17.18 -1.96 -21.46
CA LEU A 256 18.33 -1.35 -20.81
C LEU A 256 19.03 -2.31 -19.85
N SER A 257 18.54 -3.55 -19.72
CA SER A 257 19.11 -4.60 -18.88
C SER A 257 19.21 -4.22 -17.40
N VAL A 258 20.40 -4.30 -16.80
CA VAL A 258 20.62 -4.10 -15.37
C VAL A 258 21.02 -2.66 -15.14
N LEU A 259 20.17 -1.89 -14.47
CA LEU A 259 20.43 -0.50 -14.10
C LEU A 259 19.78 -0.18 -12.75
N PRO A 260 20.41 0.63 -11.89
CA PRO A 260 19.74 1.27 -10.76
C PRO A 260 18.56 2.14 -11.22
N ALA A 261 17.54 2.29 -10.37
CA ALA A 261 16.38 3.12 -10.65
C ALA A 261 16.72 4.59 -11.01
N PRO A 262 17.67 5.27 -10.35
CA PRO A 262 18.07 6.64 -10.72
C PRO A 262 18.59 6.74 -12.16
N ILE A 263 19.41 5.76 -12.59
CA ILE A 263 19.98 5.76 -13.95
C ILE A 263 18.88 5.53 -14.99
N SER A 264 17.89 4.69 -14.66
CA SER A 264 16.69 4.48 -15.50
C SER A 264 15.87 5.77 -15.66
N ARG A 265 15.64 6.52 -14.57
CA ARG A 265 14.96 7.82 -14.60
C ARG A 265 15.74 8.86 -15.42
N TYR A 266 17.05 8.96 -15.18
CA TYR A 266 17.94 9.83 -15.96
C TYR A 266 17.86 9.49 -17.45
N TRP A 267 17.93 8.20 -17.80
CA TRP A 267 17.84 7.74 -19.18
C TRP A 267 16.51 8.11 -19.82
N SER A 268 15.40 7.86 -19.11
CA SER A 268 14.04 8.19 -19.56
C SER A 268 13.92 9.67 -19.91
N ARG A 269 14.37 10.54 -18.99
CA ARG A 269 14.36 11.99 -19.16
C ARG A 269 15.24 12.46 -20.31
N HIS A 270 16.46 11.90 -20.43
CA HIS A 270 17.43 12.31 -21.45
C HIS A 270 16.97 11.94 -22.87
N ASN A 271 16.27 10.80 -23.01
CA ASN A 271 15.83 10.29 -24.31
C ASN A 271 14.37 10.63 -24.63
N HIS A 272 13.62 11.22 -23.68
CA HIS A 272 12.19 11.47 -23.79
C HIS A 272 11.38 10.19 -24.10
N VAL A 273 11.69 9.11 -23.40
CA VAL A 273 11.07 7.79 -23.58
C VAL A 273 10.68 7.22 -22.23
N SER A 274 9.39 7.02 -22.00
CA SER A 274 8.87 6.41 -20.77
C SER A 274 9.53 5.07 -20.46
N ALA A 275 9.69 4.75 -19.18
CA ALA A 275 10.43 3.57 -18.74
C ALA A 275 9.65 2.76 -17.70
N VAL A 276 9.85 1.44 -17.71
CA VAL A 276 9.43 0.52 -16.65
C VAL A 276 10.68 -0.01 -15.96
N HIS A 277 10.68 0.03 -14.63
CA HIS A 277 11.77 -0.46 -13.80
C HIS A 277 11.27 -1.52 -12.82
N VAL A 278 11.95 -2.66 -12.74
CA VAL A 278 11.62 -3.74 -11.81
C VAL A 278 12.77 -3.97 -10.84
N GLN A 279 12.47 -3.96 -9.56
CA GLN A 279 13.44 -4.23 -8.50
C GLN A 279 12.83 -5.10 -7.41
N THR A 280 13.68 -5.75 -6.62
CA THR A 280 13.28 -6.26 -5.31
C THR A 280 12.99 -5.07 -4.39
N SER A 281 11.92 -5.16 -3.61
CA SER A 281 11.52 -4.07 -2.73
C SER A 281 12.59 -3.81 -1.68
N PRO A 282 12.98 -2.54 -1.44
CA PRO A 282 13.94 -2.21 -0.38
C PRO A 282 13.34 -2.39 1.03
N VAL A 283 12.02 -2.56 1.14
CA VAL A 283 11.32 -2.71 2.43
C VAL A 283 11.09 -4.18 2.80
N ASP A 284 10.73 -5.02 1.83
CA ASP A 284 10.53 -6.46 2.03
C ASP A 284 11.23 -7.23 0.90
N PRO A 285 12.31 -7.98 1.20
CA PRO A 285 13.05 -8.71 0.18
C PRO A 285 12.26 -9.84 -0.49
N ARG A 286 11.11 -10.24 0.08
CA ARG A 286 10.18 -11.21 -0.52
C ARG A 286 9.25 -10.56 -1.54
N SER A 287 9.24 -9.23 -1.62
CA SER A 287 8.41 -8.44 -2.52
C SER A 287 9.21 -7.83 -3.66
N ALA A 288 8.54 -7.52 -4.76
CA ALA A 288 9.10 -6.77 -5.87
C ALA A 288 8.29 -5.49 -6.12
N ASP A 289 8.99 -4.44 -6.56
CA ASP A 289 8.38 -3.20 -7.01
C ASP A 289 8.41 -3.14 -8.53
N VAL A 290 7.29 -2.76 -9.15
CA VAL A 290 7.21 -2.39 -10.57
C VAL A 290 6.94 -0.90 -10.65
N ARG A 291 7.92 -0.15 -11.12
CA ARG A 291 7.87 1.32 -11.20
C ARG A 291 7.71 1.74 -12.64
N ILE A 292 6.84 2.71 -12.90
CA ILE A 292 6.54 3.22 -14.22
C ILE A 292 6.88 4.71 -14.23
N PHE A 293 7.81 5.08 -15.10
CA PHE A 293 8.30 6.44 -15.26
C PHE A 293 7.77 7.04 -16.56
N ASP A 294 7.35 8.30 -16.52
CA ASP A 294 7.05 9.09 -17.70
C ASP A 294 8.34 9.48 -18.46
N ASP A 295 8.18 10.17 -19.59
CA ASP A 295 9.26 10.69 -20.44
C ASP A 295 10.05 11.85 -19.81
N HIS A 296 9.67 12.29 -18.61
CA HIS A 296 10.43 13.22 -17.77
C HIS A 296 11.22 12.52 -16.65
N GLY A 297 11.11 11.19 -16.54
CA GLY A 297 11.75 10.38 -15.51
C GLY A 297 11.02 10.41 -14.16
N LEU A 298 9.79 10.92 -14.11
CA LEU A 298 8.95 10.98 -12.91
C LEU A 298 8.00 9.79 -12.82
N ASP A 299 7.56 9.45 -11.62
CA ASP A 299 6.49 8.45 -11.48
C ASP A 299 5.22 8.92 -12.18
N VAL A 300 4.57 8.00 -12.91
CA VAL A 300 3.30 8.27 -13.60
C VAL A 300 2.27 8.90 -12.66
N ASP A 301 1.44 9.78 -13.22
CA ASP A 301 0.43 10.49 -12.44
C ASP A 301 -0.75 9.60 -12.03
N LYS A 302 -1.54 10.06 -11.05
CA LYS A 302 -2.73 9.34 -10.56
C LYS A 302 -3.78 9.09 -11.65
N ARG A 303 -3.80 9.90 -12.71
CA ARG A 303 -4.67 9.68 -13.87
C ARG A 303 -4.23 8.45 -14.66
N SER A 304 -2.94 8.32 -14.91
CA SER A 304 -2.34 7.19 -15.63
C SER A 304 -2.42 5.91 -14.80
N GLU A 305 -2.19 5.98 -13.48
CA GLU A 305 -2.41 4.84 -12.56
C GLU A 305 -3.84 4.30 -12.67
N ARG A 306 -4.86 5.16 -12.55
CA ARG A 306 -6.27 4.77 -12.67
C ARG A 306 -6.60 4.21 -14.05
N LYS A 307 -6.01 4.77 -15.11
CA LYS A 307 -6.19 4.25 -16.48
C LYS A 307 -5.59 2.85 -16.59
N LEU A 308 -4.41 2.62 -16.02
CA LEU A 308 -3.76 1.31 -16.01
C LEU A 308 -4.58 0.28 -15.24
N GLU A 309 -5.04 0.63 -14.04
CA GLU A 309 -5.94 -0.22 -13.25
C GLU A 309 -7.20 -0.57 -14.03
N GLY A 310 -7.82 0.44 -14.66
CA GLY A 310 -9.00 0.22 -15.50
C GLY A 310 -8.75 -0.76 -16.65
N LEU A 311 -7.64 -0.61 -17.38
CA LEU A 311 -7.26 -1.54 -18.46
C LEU A 311 -6.94 -2.94 -17.94
N PHE A 312 -6.27 -3.04 -16.80
CA PHE A 312 -5.86 -4.30 -16.21
C PHE A 312 -7.04 -5.11 -15.67
N PHE A 313 -7.93 -4.49 -14.89
CA PHE A 313 -9.07 -5.18 -14.25
C PHE A 313 -10.22 -5.45 -15.23
N ARG A 314 -10.47 -4.56 -16.20
CA ARG A 314 -11.49 -4.80 -17.24
C ARG A 314 -11.03 -5.76 -18.34
N GLU A 315 -9.75 -6.12 -18.32
CA GLU A 315 -9.08 -6.89 -19.38
C GLU A 315 -9.25 -6.28 -20.78
N ASP A 316 -9.47 -4.96 -20.86
CA ASP A 316 -9.62 -4.19 -22.10
C ASP A 316 -8.24 -3.86 -22.69
N ILE A 317 -7.44 -4.91 -22.87
CA ILE A 317 -6.06 -4.82 -23.33
C ILE A 317 -6.04 -4.95 -24.84
N ARG A 318 -5.51 -3.94 -25.53
CA ARG A 318 -5.26 -4.00 -26.98
C ARG A 318 -4.41 -5.24 -27.30
N ARG A 319 -4.94 -6.14 -28.13
CA ARG A 319 -4.20 -7.25 -28.73
C ARG A 319 -3.94 -6.95 -30.19
N VAL A 320 -2.67 -7.01 -30.59
CA VAL A 320 -2.26 -6.77 -31.97
C VAL A 320 -2.14 -8.09 -32.75
N SER A 321 -2.22 -8.01 -34.07
CA SER A 321 -2.00 -9.18 -34.92
C SER A 321 -0.55 -9.68 -34.81
N HIS A 322 -0.30 -10.93 -35.17
CA HIS A 322 1.01 -11.58 -35.05
C HIS A 322 2.16 -10.86 -35.79
N TYR A 323 1.88 -10.15 -36.89
CA TYR A 323 2.88 -9.36 -37.63
C TYR A 323 3.03 -7.92 -37.11
N GLU A 324 2.24 -7.54 -36.11
CA GLU A 324 2.18 -6.20 -35.54
C GLU A 324 2.70 -6.15 -34.09
N MET A 325 3.21 -7.27 -33.59
CA MET A 325 3.85 -7.37 -32.30
C MET A 325 5.05 -6.41 -32.23
N GLY A 326 5.22 -5.81 -31.06
CA GLY A 326 6.37 -4.95 -30.82
C GLY A 326 7.68 -5.71 -30.83
N ARG A 327 8.79 -5.00 -31.07
CA ARG A 327 10.14 -5.55 -31.00
C ARG A 327 10.77 -5.33 -29.62
N ILE A 328 11.70 -6.20 -29.23
CA ILE A 328 12.60 -5.96 -28.10
C ILE A 328 13.98 -5.63 -28.68
N THR A 329 14.48 -4.42 -28.42
CA THR A 329 15.82 -3.99 -28.82
C THR A 329 16.66 -3.73 -27.59
N ARG A 330 17.83 -4.37 -27.51
CA ARG A 330 18.79 -4.13 -26.44
C ARG A 330 19.63 -2.89 -26.74
N ARG A 331 19.88 -2.08 -25.72
CA ARG A 331 20.80 -0.93 -25.78
C ARG A 331 21.87 -1.08 -24.72
N ASP A 332 23.13 -0.86 -25.11
CA ASP A 332 24.28 -0.85 -24.20
C ASP A 332 24.78 0.60 -24.02
N GLN A 333 25.78 0.82 -23.16
CA GLN A 333 26.44 2.11 -22.90
C GLN A 333 25.66 3.18 -22.10
N GLN A 334 24.59 2.79 -21.41
CA GLN A 334 23.75 3.76 -20.69
C GLN A 334 24.39 4.30 -19.41
N THR A 335 25.24 3.48 -18.78
CA THR A 335 25.97 3.86 -17.57
C THR A 335 27.07 4.87 -17.89
N GLU A 336 27.78 4.68 -19.00
CA GLU A 336 28.87 5.55 -19.47
C GLU A 336 28.35 6.97 -19.72
N ARG A 337 27.21 7.09 -20.41
CA ARG A 337 26.58 8.39 -20.65
C ARG A 337 26.18 9.10 -19.36
N TYR A 338 25.59 8.37 -18.41
CA TYR A 338 25.26 8.90 -17.09
C TYR A 338 26.51 9.40 -16.36
N LEU A 339 27.60 8.64 -16.38
CA LEU A 339 28.86 9.00 -15.72
C LEU A 339 29.51 10.23 -16.36
N GLU A 340 29.52 10.32 -17.69
CA GLU A 340 30.03 11.50 -18.41
C GLU A 340 29.27 12.77 -18.02
N ASP A 341 27.94 12.72 -18.04
CA ASP A 341 27.09 13.86 -17.68
C ASP A 341 27.23 14.19 -16.19
N LEU A 342 27.28 13.20 -15.29
CA LEU A 342 27.51 13.38 -13.86
C LEU A 342 28.83 14.13 -13.63
N ILE A 343 29.90 13.65 -14.26
CA ILE A 343 31.23 14.26 -14.14
C ILE A 343 31.22 15.70 -14.68
N SER A 344 30.49 15.97 -15.77
CA SER A 344 30.38 17.32 -16.35
C SER A 344 29.70 18.34 -15.43
N LYS A 345 28.96 17.88 -14.40
CA LYS A 345 28.24 18.72 -13.42
C LYS A 345 29.00 18.97 -12.12
N LEU A 346 30.24 18.51 -12.03
CA LEU A 346 31.06 18.59 -10.83
C LEU A 346 32.36 19.33 -11.11
N ASP A 347 32.80 20.16 -10.16
CA ASP A 347 34.15 20.69 -10.09
C ASP A 347 35.15 19.59 -9.66
N LEU A 348 35.59 18.82 -10.65
CA LEU A 348 36.56 17.75 -10.44
C LEU A 348 37.92 18.24 -9.95
N GLU A 349 38.32 19.47 -10.27
CA GLU A 349 39.63 19.98 -9.83
C GLU A 349 39.64 20.19 -8.32
N SER A 350 38.59 20.81 -7.77
CA SER A 350 38.40 20.96 -6.33
C SER A 350 38.32 19.60 -5.63
N VAL A 351 37.53 18.65 -6.16
CA VAL A 351 37.39 17.31 -5.56
C VAL A 351 38.72 16.55 -5.55
N ARG A 352 39.46 16.56 -6.67
CA ARG A 352 40.77 15.90 -6.78
C ARG A 352 41.81 16.57 -5.87
N GLY A 353 41.82 17.89 -5.81
CA GLY A 353 42.73 18.66 -4.97
C GLY A 353 42.52 18.42 -3.48
N ALA A 354 41.28 18.18 -3.05
CA ALA A 354 40.95 17.87 -1.67
C ALA A 354 41.42 16.48 -1.21
N ALA A 355 41.64 15.54 -2.16
CA ALA A 355 42.16 14.20 -1.91
C ALA A 355 41.45 13.46 -0.75
N PHE A 356 40.12 13.59 -0.67
CA PHE A 356 39.35 13.00 0.42
C PHE A 356 39.43 11.48 0.41
N LYS A 357 39.60 10.90 1.61
CA LYS A 357 39.36 9.48 1.84
C LYS A 357 37.87 9.28 2.11
N VAL A 358 37.25 8.33 1.41
CA VAL A 358 35.81 8.03 1.49
C VAL A 358 35.64 6.56 1.82
N VAL A 359 34.74 6.24 2.76
CA VAL A 359 34.25 4.88 2.98
C VAL A 359 32.92 4.76 2.26
N LEU A 360 32.80 3.79 1.35
CA LEU A 360 31.58 3.56 0.59
C LEU A 360 31.17 2.10 0.75
N ASP A 361 29.94 1.90 1.18
CA ASP A 361 29.26 0.61 1.16
C ASP A 361 28.07 0.68 0.20
N TYR A 362 28.06 -0.21 -0.78
CA TYR A 362 26.99 -0.33 -1.78
C TYR A 362 26.39 -1.75 -1.77
N ASN A 363 26.57 -2.46 -0.65
CA ASN A 363 25.94 -3.73 -0.26
C ASN A 363 25.83 -4.79 -1.37
N ASN A 364 26.83 -4.86 -2.27
CA ASN A 364 26.95 -5.83 -3.37
C ASN A 364 25.63 -6.11 -4.16
N GLY A 365 24.72 -5.13 -4.20
CA GLY A 365 23.32 -5.29 -4.62
C GLY A 365 22.46 -6.23 -3.76
N ALA A 366 23.02 -7.08 -2.90
CA ALA A 366 22.32 -8.16 -2.21
C ALA A 366 21.58 -7.68 -0.97
N VAL A 367 20.26 -7.79 -1.06
CA VAL A 367 19.28 -8.23 -0.05
C VAL A 367 19.83 -8.90 1.24
N ALA A 368 21.02 -9.49 1.23
CA ALA A 368 21.61 -10.27 2.33
C ALA A 368 21.75 -9.54 3.68
N VAL A 369 21.83 -8.20 3.73
CA VAL A 369 21.85 -7.45 5.01
C VAL A 369 20.46 -6.97 5.43
N MET A 370 19.56 -6.68 4.47
CA MET A 370 18.15 -6.38 4.77
C MET A 370 17.30 -7.65 4.99
N GLU A 371 17.89 -8.83 4.82
CA GLU A 371 17.37 -10.11 5.33
C GLU A 371 17.39 -10.19 6.86
N GLN A 372 18.18 -9.32 7.51
CA GLN A 372 18.26 -9.27 8.97
C GLN A 372 17.48 -8.06 9.48
N ASP A 373 16.84 -8.25 10.62
CA ASP A 373 16.01 -7.25 11.28
C ASP A 373 16.64 -5.84 11.35
N ASP A 374 15.80 -4.83 11.62
CA ASP A 374 16.21 -3.43 11.77
C ASP A 374 17.43 -3.25 12.69
N SER A 375 17.57 -4.12 13.71
CA SER A 375 18.66 -4.05 14.67
C SER A 375 20.02 -4.38 14.05
N THR A 376 20.05 -5.37 13.15
CA THR A 376 21.27 -5.77 12.45
C THR A 376 21.70 -4.70 11.47
N PHE A 377 20.75 -4.13 10.73
CA PHE A 377 21.05 -3.04 9.79
C PHE A 377 21.62 -1.82 10.54
N GLN A 378 21.08 -1.48 11.70
CA GLN A 378 21.63 -0.40 12.53
C GLN A 378 23.04 -0.74 13.06
N ALA A 379 23.30 -1.99 13.47
CA ALA A 379 24.62 -2.42 13.90
C ALA A 379 25.67 -2.29 12.76
N HIS A 380 25.27 -2.63 11.53
CA HIS A 380 26.12 -2.49 10.34
C HIS A 380 26.49 -1.02 10.05
N LEU A 381 25.51 -0.12 10.13
CA LEU A 381 25.77 1.32 9.98
C LEU A 381 26.67 1.88 11.09
N GLN A 382 26.56 1.35 12.31
CA GLN A 382 27.46 1.71 13.41
C GLN A 382 28.89 1.21 13.17
N GLU A 383 29.06 -0.01 12.68
CA GLU A 383 30.37 -0.54 12.29
C GLU A 383 31.02 0.32 11.19
N MET A 384 30.24 0.74 10.19
CA MET A 384 30.70 1.69 9.18
C MET A 384 31.18 3.01 9.81
N GLY A 385 30.52 3.48 10.87
CA GLY A 385 30.95 4.61 11.69
C GLY A 385 32.34 4.42 12.31
N VAL A 386 32.57 3.26 12.92
CA VAL A 386 33.87 2.88 13.49
C VAL A 386 34.94 2.84 12.41
N ILE A 387 34.67 2.23 11.25
CA ILE A 387 35.62 2.15 10.13
C ILE A 387 35.95 3.55 9.61
N THR A 388 34.93 4.40 9.39
CA THR A 388 35.07 5.76 8.86
C THR A 388 36.01 6.60 9.72
N SER A 389 35.82 6.59 11.03
CA SER A 389 36.68 7.32 11.98
C SER A 389 38.09 6.71 12.08
N ALA A 390 38.21 5.38 12.12
CA ALA A 390 39.49 4.68 12.23
C ALA A 390 40.41 4.93 11.03
N VAL A 391 39.86 4.94 9.81
CA VAL A 391 40.65 5.24 8.60
C VAL A 391 40.84 6.73 8.36
N LYS A 392 40.24 7.60 9.19
CA LYS A 392 40.20 9.07 9.02
C LYS A 392 39.61 9.46 7.67
N ALA A 393 38.49 8.83 7.30
CA ALA A 393 37.73 9.22 6.12
C ALA A 393 36.97 10.53 6.38
N LYS A 394 36.78 11.33 5.32
CA LYS A 394 36.03 12.58 5.37
C LYS A 394 34.52 12.34 5.49
N ILE A 395 34.07 11.20 4.97
CA ILE A 395 32.68 10.78 4.94
C ILE A 395 32.63 9.25 4.80
N GLY A 396 31.68 8.63 5.50
CA GLY A 396 31.22 7.27 5.24
C GLY A 396 29.84 7.30 4.62
N VAL A 397 29.58 6.49 3.62
CA VAL A 397 28.27 6.42 2.96
C VAL A 397 27.85 4.99 2.73
N PHE A 398 26.63 4.67 3.12
CA PHE A 398 25.93 3.46 2.69
C PHE A 398 24.88 3.84 1.66
N ILE A 399 24.87 3.17 0.51
CA ILE A 399 23.87 3.36 -0.57
C ILE A 399 22.93 2.15 -0.60
N ASP A 400 21.63 2.42 -0.66
CA ASP A 400 20.63 1.36 -0.76
C ASP A 400 20.69 0.61 -2.10
N SER A 401 20.10 -0.60 -2.16
CA SER A 401 20.13 -1.43 -3.36
C SER A 401 19.53 -0.74 -4.61
N PRO A 402 18.40 0.00 -4.51
CA PRO A 402 17.89 0.83 -5.61
C PRO A 402 18.84 1.94 -6.09
N GLY A 403 19.78 2.40 -5.26
CA GLY A 403 20.65 3.54 -5.51
C GLY A 403 19.97 4.91 -5.34
N GLU A 404 18.79 4.95 -4.74
CA GLU A 404 18.01 6.19 -4.55
C GLU A 404 18.28 6.84 -3.18
N ARG A 405 18.63 6.05 -2.15
CA ARG A 405 18.83 6.52 -0.78
C ARG A 405 20.26 6.31 -0.31
N CYS A 406 20.74 7.24 0.51
CA CYS A 406 22.02 7.09 1.19
C CYS A 406 21.95 7.42 2.68
N PHE A 407 22.74 6.69 3.47
CA PHE A 407 22.98 6.93 4.88
C PHE A 407 24.38 7.50 5.04
N ILE A 408 24.50 8.61 5.77
CA ILE A 408 25.73 9.39 5.85
C ILE A 408 26.32 9.29 7.25
N VAL A 409 27.60 8.97 7.31
CA VAL A 409 28.44 9.02 8.51
C VAL A 409 29.41 10.19 8.35
N ASP A 410 29.47 11.04 9.37
CA ASP A 410 30.41 12.17 9.40
C ASP A 410 31.86 11.73 9.66
N GLU A 411 32.81 12.68 9.57
CA GLU A 411 34.23 12.42 9.80
C GLU A 411 34.56 11.96 11.24
N THR A 412 33.63 12.13 12.18
CA THR A 412 33.78 11.67 13.57
C THR A 412 33.34 10.23 13.78
N GLY A 413 32.79 9.58 12.74
CA GLY A 413 32.21 8.25 12.82
C GLY A 413 30.76 8.26 13.32
N THR A 414 30.11 9.42 13.42
CA THR A 414 28.71 9.46 13.82
C THR A 414 27.79 9.26 12.63
N LEU A 415 26.87 8.30 12.74
CA LEU A 415 25.75 8.15 11.81
C LEU A 415 24.78 9.33 11.97
N LEU A 416 24.52 10.04 10.88
CA LEU A 416 23.52 11.10 10.83
C LEU A 416 22.14 10.47 10.64
N SER A 417 21.15 10.90 11.43
CA SER A 417 19.75 10.59 11.10
C SER A 417 19.39 11.22 9.74
N HIS A 418 18.36 10.72 9.05
CA HIS A 418 17.96 11.28 7.76
C HIS A 418 17.62 12.77 7.84
N ASP A 419 16.98 13.21 8.94
CA ASP A 419 16.73 14.63 9.20
C ASP A 419 18.03 15.44 9.36
N GLN A 420 19.02 14.90 10.09
CA GLN A 420 20.32 15.55 10.26
C GLN A 420 21.09 15.61 8.94
N ALA A 421 21.11 14.52 8.18
CA ALA A 421 21.72 14.46 6.86
C ALA A 421 21.06 15.49 5.93
N PHE A 422 19.74 15.56 5.90
CA PHE A 422 19.02 16.54 5.10
C PHE A 422 19.33 17.98 5.53
N ALA A 423 19.44 18.26 6.84
CA ALA A 423 19.78 19.59 7.33
C ALA A 423 21.22 19.99 6.98
N VAL A 424 22.17 19.06 7.08
CA VAL A 424 23.57 19.26 6.67
C VAL A 424 23.67 19.51 5.17
N LEU A 425 22.99 18.71 4.35
CA LEU A 425 22.96 18.88 2.89
C LEU A 425 22.26 20.18 2.49
N THR A 426 21.23 20.60 3.22
CA THR A 426 20.58 21.91 3.06
C THR A 426 21.57 23.05 3.30
N HIS A 427 22.38 22.97 4.36
CA HIS A 427 23.45 23.94 4.61
C HIS A 427 24.45 23.99 3.45
N LEU A 428 24.92 22.85 2.96
CA LEU A 428 25.86 22.77 1.84
C LEU A 428 25.26 23.37 0.55
N ALA A 429 24.05 22.94 0.19
CA ALA A 429 23.36 23.37 -1.03
C ALA A 429 23.12 24.89 -1.05
N LEU A 430 22.56 25.44 0.03
CA LEU A 430 22.25 26.87 0.09
C LEU A 430 23.47 27.76 0.27
N SER A 431 24.54 27.24 0.88
CA SER A 431 25.82 27.96 0.97
C SER A 431 26.51 28.07 -0.40
N ALA A 432 26.34 27.06 -1.26
CA ALA A 432 26.86 27.10 -2.63
C ALA A 432 25.97 27.91 -3.58
N LYS A 433 24.64 27.78 -3.46
CA LYS A 433 23.68 28.47 -4.33
C LYS A 433 22.40 28.80 -3.58
N LYS A 434 22.03 30.08 -3.55
CA LYS A 434 20.72 30.53 -3.03
C LYS A 434 19.60 29.97 -3.91
N GLY A 435 18.50 29.58 -3.28
CA GLY A 435 17.33 29.06 -3.97
C GLY A 435 16.35 28.40 -3.00
N MET A 436 15.64 27.39 -3.49
CA MET A 436 14.67 26.64 -2.70
C MET A 436 15.20 25.27 -2.28
N VAL A 437 14.85 24.89 -1.06
CA VAL A 437 14.95 23.51 -0.60
C VAL A 437 13.56 22.95 -0.38
N LEU A 438 13.31 21.76 -0.92
CA LEU A 438 12.02 21.08 -0.85
C LEU A 438 12.09 19.87 0.08
N GLY A 439 11.07 19.67 0.90
CA GLY A 439 10.94 18.50 1.76
C GLY A 439 9.50 18.27 2.23
N PRO A 440 9.20 17.13 2.86
CA PRO A 440 7.85 16.85 3.38
C PRO A 440 7.36 17.95 4.31
N ALA A 441 6.05 18.22 4.30
CA ALA A 441 5.44 19.21 5.19
C ALA A 441 5.64 18.85 6.68
N SER A 442 5.89 17.59 7.00
CA SER A 442 6.18 17.09 8.35
C SER A 442 7.61 17.38 8.84
N THR A 443 8.52 17.87 8.01
CA THR A 443 9.92 18.10 8.42
C THR A 443 10.06 19.23 9.43
N SER A 444 11.04 19.10 10.33
CA SER A 444 11.39 20.05 11.39
C SER A 444 11.40 21.55 11.00
N LEU A 445 10.99 22.43 11.92
CA LEU A 445 11.12 23.89 11.79
C LEU A 445 12.57 24.34 11.50
N ALA A 446 13.56 23.54 11.88
CA ALA A 446 14.98 23.81 11.64
C ALA A 446 15.28 24.08 10.15
N PHE A 447 14.59 23.43 9.20
CA PHE A 447 14.82 23.63 7.78
C PHE A 447 14.47 25.05 7.32
N SER A 448 13.33 25.60 7.77
CA SER A 448 12.95 26.98 7.49
C SER A 448 13.96 27.96 8.08
N MET A 449 14.45 27.70 9.31
CA MET A 449 15.46 28.54 9.97
C MET A 449 16.80 28.53 9.23
N ILE A 450 17.27 27.34 8.82
CA ILE A 450 18.51 27.19 8.03
C ILE A 450 18.37 27.92 6.70
N ALA A 451 17.24 27.74 6.01
CA ALA A 451 17.01 28.34 4.72
C ALA A 451 16.99 29.88 4.79
N GLU A 452 16.28 30.44 5.77
CA GLU A 452 16.22 31.88 6.01
C GLU A 452 17.61 32.45 6.36
N GLN A 453 18.37 31.78 7.24
CA GLN A 453 19.72 32.19 7.62
C GLN A 453 20.68 32.26 6.42
N LEU A 454 20.52 31.37 5.44
CA LEU A 454 21.36 31.32 4.24
C LEU A 454 20.78 32.11 3.05
N GLY A 455 19.68 32.83 3.24
CA GLY A 455 19.04 33.63 2.20
C GLY A 455 18.39 32.81 1.09
N GLY A 456 17.95 31.59 1.41
CA GLY A 456 17.10 30.74 0.59
C GLY A 456 15.68 30.64 1.14
N ARG A 457 14.91 29.67 0.64
CA ARG A 457 13.57 29.35 1.15
C ARG A 457 13.36 27.85 1.29
N PHE A 458 12.71 27.43 2.37
CA PHE A 458 12.20 26.07 2.50
C PHE A 458 10.75 26.04 2.01
N VAL A 459 10.44 25.10 1.11
CA VAL A 459 9.10 24.94 0.55
C VAL A 459 8.58 23.53 0.87
N PRO A 460 7.47 23.42 1.62
CA PRO A 460 6.92 22.12 2.00
C PRO A 460 6.28 21.41 0.79
N THR A 461 6.31 20.09 0.82
CA THR A 461 5.72 19.19 -0.18
C THR A 461 4.92 18.09 0.50
N LYS A 462 4.15 17.30 -0.26
CA LYS A 462 3.51 16.10 0.27
C LYS A 462 4.55 15.03 0.62
N ILE A 463 4.25 14.20 1.61
CA ILE A 463 5.15 13.16 2.13
C ILE A 463 5.53 12.09 1.08
N THR A 464 4.74 11.93 0.03
CA THR A 464 5.00 10.92 -1.01
C THR A 464 6.22 11.28 -1.88
N PRO A 465 7.18 10.36 -2.11
CA PRO A 465 8.39 10.61 -2.91
C PRO A 465 8.11 11.23 -4.30
N GLY A 466 7.10 10.75 -5.03
CA GLY A 466 6.75 11.28 -6.35
C GLY A 466 6.22 12.72 -6.33
N ALA A 467 5.62 13.19 -5.22
CA ALA A 467 5.21 14.59 -5.09
C ALA A 467 6.41 15.52 -4.87
N VAL A 468 7.41 15.07 -4.11
CA VAL A 468 8.68 15.79 -3.92
C VAL A 468 9.38 15.98 -5.27
N LEU A 469 9.54 14.91 -6.05
CA LEU A 469 10.20 14.97 -7.36
C LEU A 469 9.43 15.87 -8.36
N ARG A 470 8.09 15.83 -8.36
CA ARG A 470 7.29 16.76 -9.16
C ARG A 470 7.53 18.23 -8.77
N ALA A 471 7.57 18.53 -7.48
CA ALA A 471 7.88 19.89 -7.01
C ALA A 471 9.32 20.31 -7.36
N ALA A 472 10.26 19.36 -7.36
CA ALA A 472 11.68 19.59 -7.66
C ALA A 472 11.97 20.03 -9.11
N GLN A 473 10.99 19.95 -10.01
CA GLN A 473 11.10 20.51 -11.37
C GLN A 473 11.17 22.04 -11.38
N HIS A 474 10.80 22.73 -10.28
CA HIS A 474 10.86 24.18 -10.21
C HIS A 474 12.31 24.68 -10.35
N SER A 475 12.53 25.68 -11.21
CA SER A 475 13.86 26.16 -11.62
C SER A 475 14.74 26.70 -10.49
N GLU A 476 14.12 27.22 -9.43
CA GLU A 476 14.83 27.73 -8.24
C GLU A 476 15.20 26.63 -7.22
N THR A 477 14.81 25.37 -7.44
CA THR A 477 15.14 24.28 -6.53
C THR A 477 16.62 23.95 -6.60
N VAL A 478 17.30 23.97 -5.44
CA VAL A 478 18.71 23.58 -5.31
C VAL A 478 18.89 22.21 -4.68
N LEU A 479 17.94 21.79 -3.84
CA LEU A 479 17.92 20.47 -3.21
C LEU A 479 16.48 20.08 -2.90
N ALA A 480 16.13 18.81 -3.12
CA ALA A 480 14.89 18.24 -2.64
C ALA A 480 15.16 16.92 -1.91
N SER A 481 14.40 16.62 -0.86
CA SER A 481 14.51 15.34 -0.15
C SER A 481 13.14 14.81 0.23
N ASP A 482 13.00 13.48 0.30
CA ASP A 482 11.81 12.83 0.86
C ASP A 482 11.86 12.68 2.39
N GLY A 483 12.94 13.16 3.03
CA GLY A 483 13.17 13.00 4.47
C GLY A 483 13.60 11.58 4.89
N GLY A 484 13.70 10.63 3.96
CA GLY A 484 14.09 9.24 4.21
C GLY A 484 15.45 8.89 3.60
N GLY A 485 16.32 9.87 3.41
CA GLY A 485 17.65 9.66 2.81
C GLY A 485 17.68 9.69 1.28
N GLY A 486 16.55 9.95 0.62
CA GLY A 486 16.51 10.27 -0.80
C GLY A 486 16.84 11.75 -1.02
N PHE A 487 17.81 12.03 -1.88
CA PHE A 487 18.22 13.39 -2.23
C PHE A 487 18.18 13.59 -3.75
N CYS A 488 17.55 14.69 -4.17
CA CYS A 488 17.39 15.08 -5.56
C CYS A 488 18.09 16.41 -5.81
N TRP A 489 18.94 16.44 -6.84
CA TRP A 489 19.71 17.59 -7.29
C TRP A 489 19.26 17.99 -8.70
N PRO A 490 18.28 18.91 -8.84
CA PRO A 490 17.57 19.14 -10.11
C PRO A 490 18.43 19.68 -11.25
N ASP A 491 19.62 20.20 -10.95
CA ASP A 491 20.59 20.68 -11.94
C ASP A 491 21.28 19.55 -12.73
N PHE A 492 21.22 18.32 -12.20
CA PHE A 492 21.60 17.10 -12.88
C PHE A 492 20.38 16.29 -13.35
N ALA A 493 19.56 15.80 -12.42
CA ALA A 493 18.40 14.99 -12.71
C ALA A 493 17.30 15.20 -11.66
N VAL A 494 16.03 15.16 -12.09
CA VAL A 494 14.87 15.21 -11.19
C VAL A 494 14.53 13.80 -10.72
N SER A 495 15.44 13.23 -9.94
CA SER A 495 15.36 11.88 -9.38
C SER A 495 16.07 11.84 -8.04
N PHE A 496 15.66 10.94 -7.16
CA PHE A 496 16.50 10.57 -6.02
C PHE A 496 17.69 9.77 -6.53
N ASP A 497 18.89 10.26 -6.25
CA ASP A 497 20.12 9.69 -6.79
C ASP A 497 21.22 9.76 -5.73
N ALA A 498 21.45 8.65 -5.04
CA ALA A 498 22.48 8.53 -4.02
C ALA A 498 23.88 8.66 -4.61
N ILE A 499 24.10 8.13 -5.83
CA ILE A 499 25.40 8.14 -6.50
C ILE A 499 25.82 9.59 -6.80
N PHE A 500 24.92 10.36 -7.41
CA PHE A 500 25.14 11.79 -7.66
C PHE A 500 25.28 12.57 -6.36
N THR A 501 24.46 12.26 -5.35
CA THR A 501 24.50 12.93 -4.05
C THR A 501 25.86 12.79 -3.38
N VAL A 502 26.46 11.61 -3.39
CA VAL A 502 27.82 11.42 -2.83
C VAL A 502 28.82 12.30 -3.54
N ALA A 503 28.83 12.29 -4.87
CA ALA A 503 29.77 13.09 -5.67
C ALA A 503 29.58 14.59 -5.44
N ARG A 504 28.34 15.07 -5.40
CA ARG A 504 27.98 16.47 -5.11
C ARG A 504 28.34 16.88 -3.68
N VAL A 505 28.16 16.01 -2.69
CA VAL A 505 28.59 16.31 -1.30
C VAL A 505 30.11 16.44 -1.23
N LEU A 506 30.87 15.58 -1.91
CA LEU A 506 32.33 15.68 -1.96
C LEU A 506 32.80 17.00 -2.61
N GLU A 507 32.16 17.41 -3.72
CA GLU A 507 32.40 18.72 -4.33
C GLU A 507 32.12 19.86 -3.36
N LEU A 508 30.94 19.88 -2.74
CA LEU A 508 30.54 20.96 -1.83
C LEU A 508 31.43 21.03 -0.58
N LEU A 509 31.89 19.88 -0.06
CA LEU A 509 32.88 19.83 1.02
C LEU A 509 34.26 20.33 0.59
N ALA A 510 34.69 20.02 -0.63
CA ALA A 510 35.96 20.47 -1.18
C ALA A 510 35.98 21.99 -1.36
N VAL A 511 34.91 22.55 -1.95
CA VAL A 511 34.79 23.99 -2.22
C VAL A 511 34.61 24.79 -0.93
N SER A 512 33.81 24.31 0.02
CA SER A 512 33.53 25.06 1.26
C SER A 512 34.62 24.91 2.33
N GLY A 513 35.47 23.88 2.24
CA GLY A 513 36.46 23.55 3.27
C GLY A 513 35.86 23.14 4.62
N THR A 514 34.55 22.89 4.69
CA THR A 514 33.85 22.56 5.94
C THR A 514 33.91 21.05 6.26
N SER A 515 33.29 20.63 7.36
CA SER A 515 33.11 19.23 7.73
C SER A 515 31.66 18.93 8.06
N LEU A 516 31.25 17.67 7.91
CA LEU A 516 29.86 17.27 8.16
C LEU A 516 29.54 17.39 9.64
N GLY A 517 30.48 17.05 10.53
CA GLY A 517 30.34 17.23 11.96
C GLY A 517 30.17 18.70 12.36
N ALA A 518 30.93 19.62 11.74
CA ALA A 518 30.80 21.06 11.98
C ALA A 518 29.44 21.60 11.53
N LEU A 519 28.93 21.15 10.38
CA LEU A 519 27.59 21.53 9.90
C LEU A 519 26.48 20.95 10.77
N ARG A 520 26.62 19.70 11.22
CA ARG A 520 25.68 19.07 12.16
C ARG A 520 25.54 19.88 13.45
N SER A 521 26.65 20.39 13.99
CA SER A 521 26.63 21.24 15.19
C SER A 521 25.96 22.60 14.97
N ARG A 522 25.71 23.02 13.73
CA ARG A 522 25.01 24.27 13.39
C ARG A 522 23.50 24.09 13.21
N ILE A 523 22.99 22.86 13.26
CA ILE A 523 21.56 22.60 13.15
C ILE A 523 20.81 23.28 14.31
N PRO A 524 19.83 24.16 14.02
CA PRO A 524 19.04 24.83 15.05
C PRO A 524 18.36 23.81 15.98
N GLN A 525 18.46 24.05 17.28
CA GLN A 525 17.76 23.24 18.27
C GLN A 525 16.28 23.61 18.27
N VAL A 526 15.44 22.66 17.89
CA VAL A 526 13.98 22.77 17.92
C VAL A 526 13.39 21.48 18.48
N THR A 527 12.25 21.60 19.13
CA THR A 527 11.52 20.42 19.62
C THR A 527 10.60 19.94 18.52
N HIS A 528 10.80 18.71 18.06
CA HIS A 528 9.95 18.04 17.08
C HIS A 528 9.29 16.84 17.77
N ARG A 529 7.97 16.86 17.87
CA ARG A 529 7.16 15.81 18.53
C ARG A 529 6.10 15.29 17.59
N THR A 530 5.89 13.98 17.65
CA THR A 530 4.90 13.28 16.84
C THR A 530 4.06 12.38 17.73
N ALA A 531 2.74 12.42 17.55
CA ALA A 531 1.79 11.44 18.06
C ALA A 531 1.02 10.81 16.90
N VAL A 532 0.54 9.60 17.12
CA VAL A 532 -0.29 8.85 16.17
C VAL A 532 -1.62 8.56 16.84
N GLU A 533 -2.72 8.95 16.20
CA GLU A 533 -4.07 8.77 16.72
C GLU A 533 -4.88 7.91 15.76
N PHE A 534 -5.56 6.89 16.31
CA PHE A 534 -6.46 6.06 15.53
C PHE A 534 -7.66 6.88 15.04
N CYS A 535 -7.99 6.74 13.76
CA CYS A 535 -9.15 7.37 13.15
C CYS A 535 -9.72 6.47 12.03
N PRO A 536 -10.96 5.97 12.19
CA PRO A 536 -11.62 5.19 11.15
C PRO A 536 -11.72 5.96 9.83
N TRP A 537 -11.70 5.23 8.70
CA TRP A 537 -11.65 5.81 7.36
C TRP A 537 -12.81 6.77 7.07
N GLU A 538 -14.00 6.41 7.51
CA GLU A 538 -15.24 7.18 7.37
C GLU A 538 -15.22 8.49 8.18
N VAL A 539 -14.39 8.56 9.23
CA VAL A 539 -14.29 9.73 10.11
C VAL A 539 -13.17 10.68 9.68
N LYS A 540 -12.17 10.24 8.90
CA LYS A 540 -11.06 11.09 8.45
C LYS A 540 -11.52 12.41 7.81
N GLY A 541 -12.53 12.34 6.93
CA GLY A 541 -13.09 13.53 6.29
C GLY A 541 -13.68 14.54 7.29
N ARG A 542 -14.23 14.05 8.41
CA ARG A 542 -14.79 14.89 9.48
C ARG A 542 -13.68 15.60 10.25
N VAL A 543 -12.61 14.89 10.64
CA VAL A 543 -11.44 15.47 11.33
C VAL A 543 -10.85 16.64 10.53
N MET A 544 -10.65 16.45 9.22
CA MET A 544 -10.14 17.52 8.35
C MET A 544 -11.07 18.74 8.30
N ARG A 545 -12.38 18.52 8.26
CA ARG A 545 -13.38 19.60 8.25
C ARG A 545 -13.35 20.38 9.56
N THR A 546 -13.36 19.69 10.70
CA THR A 546 -13.28 20.30 12.02
C THR A 546 -12.00 21.12 12.18
N MET A 547 -10.85 20.59 11.72
CA MET A 547 -9.58 21.32 11.70
C MET A 547 -9.67 22.60 10.86
N MET A 548 -10.26 22.53 9.67
CA MET A 548 -10.43 23.71 8.79
C MET A 548 -11.34 24.77 9.42
N GLU A 549 -12.47 24.35 9.99
CA GLU A 549 -13.44 25.25 10.63
C GLU A 549 -12.83 25.97 11.84
N ARG A 550 -12.02 25.27 12.64
CA ARG A 550 -11.31 25.82 13.79
C ARG A 550 -10.31 26.92 13.40
N HIS A 551 -9.65 26.77 12.25
CA HIS A 551 -8.53 27.61 11.82
C HIS A 551 -8.83 28.51 10.62
N LEU A 552 -10.09 28.90 10.41
CA LEU A 552 -10.52 29.77 9.30
C LEU A 552 -9.80 31.12 9.22
N LYS A 553 -9.32 31.66 10.35
CA LYS A 553 -8.65 32.96 10.44
C LYS A 553 -7.14 32.86 10.64
N ASP A 554 -6.63 31.65 10.82
CA ASP A 554 -5.22 31.43 11.14
C ASP A 554 -4.42 31.24 9.86
N ARG A 555 -3.10 31.46 9.96
CA ARG A 555 -2.20 31.13 8.87
C ARG A 555 -2.05 29.61 8.83
N VAL A 556 -2.51 29.00 7.73
CA VAL A 556 -2.44 27.55 7.53
C VAL A 556 -1.73 27.18 6.22
N ASP A 557 -1.10 26.00 6.21
CA ASP A 557 -0.57 25.33 5.02
C ASP A 557 -1.32 23.99 4.85
N LEU A 558 -1.93 23.82 3.68
CA LEU A 558 -2.82 22.70 3.34
C LEU A 558 -2.16 21.69 2.40
N THR A 559 -0.83 21.73 2.29
CA THR A 559 -0.08 20.88 1.35
C THR A 559 -0.30 19.39 1.63
N ASP A 560 -0.25 18.98 2.89
CA ASP A 560 -0.33 17.58 3.30
C ASP A 560 -1.03 17.39 4.65
N GLY A 561 -2.31 17.76 4.71
CA GLY A 561 -3.08 17.87 5.95
C GLY A 561 -3.42 19.32 6.28
N VAL A 562 -3.58 19.64 7.56
CA VAL A 562 -3.73 21.02 8.04
C VAL A 562 -2.54 21.36 8.93
N LYS A 563 -1.62 22.19 8.43
CA LYS A 563 -0.53 22.77 9.21
C LYS A 563 -0.93 24.17 9.67
N VAL A 564 -0.99 24.39 10.97
CA VAL A 564 -1.30 25.67 11.61
C VAL A 564 0.00 26.29 12.10
N PHE A 565 0.28 27.53 11.67
CA PHE A 565 1.45 28.27 12.14
C PHE A 565 1.15 28.98 13.46
N VAL A 566 2.09 28.88 14.40
CA VAL A 566 2.07 29.58 15.69
C VAL A 566 3.32 30.45 15.81
N ASP A 567 3.39 31.32 16.82
CA ASP A 567 4.45 32.34 16.93
C ASP A 567 5.87 31.77 16.96
N ASP A 568 6.06 30.59 17.56
CA ASP A 568 7.37 29.94 17.72
C ASP A 568 7.53 28.63 16.93
N GLY A 569 6.61 28.34 15.99
CA GLY A 569 6.65 27.12 15.20
C GLY A 569 5.35 26.78 14.46
N TRP A 570 4.98 25.50 14.44
CA TRP A 570 3.76 25.01 13.81
C TRP A 570 3.31 23.66 14.38
N VAL A 571 2.05 23.33 14.12
CA VAL A 571 1.46 22.00 14.35
C VAL A 571 0.80 21.51 13.07
N LEU A 572 0.98 20.24 12.73
CA LEU A 572 0.45 19.58 11.54
C LEU A 572 -0.42 18.41 11.96
N VAL A 573 -1.65 18.37 11.44
CA VAL A 573 -2.55 17.23 11.53
C VAL A 573 -2.72 16.64 10.13
N ALA A 574 -2.15 15.47 9.89
CA ALA A 574 -2.10 14.83 8.58
C ALA A 574 -2.66 13.40 8.63
N PRO A 575 -3.58 13.03 7.72
CA PRO A 575 -4.08 11.66 7.65
C PRO A 575 -3.04 10.73 7.04
N ASP A 576 -2.89 9.51 7.60
CA ASP A 576 -2.14 8.46 6.91
C ASP A 576 -2.92 8.01 5.66
N PRO A 577 -2.29 7.87 4.48
CA PRO A 577 -2.97 7.48 3.25
C PRO A 577 -3.38 6.00 3.19
N ASP A 578 -2.70 5.12 3.95
CA ASP A 578 -2.80 3.66 3.87
C ASP A 578 -3.31 3.01 5.17
N ARG A 579 -3.25 3.71 6.32
CA ARG A 579 -3.64 3.22 7.66
C ARG A 579 -4.76 4.05 8.26
N PRO A 580 -5.63 3.50 9.13
CA PRO A 580 -6.69 4.24 9.82
C PRO A 580 -6.14 5.12 10.96
N GLU A 581 -5.19 6.00 10.66
CA GLU A 581 -4.44 6.80 11.63
C GLU A 581 -4.28 8.26 11.15
N TYR A 582 -4.08 9.17 12.11
CA TYR A 582 -3.61 10.53 11.91
C TYR A 582 -2.26 10.72 12.58
N TYR A 583 -1.38 11.45 11.91
CA TYR A 583 -0.16 11.99 12.50
C TYR A 583 -0.42 13.41 13.01
N ILE A 584 -0.11 13.64 14.29
CA ILE A 584 -0.11 14.95 14.93
C ILE A 584 1.34 15.31 15.21
N ILE A 585 1.84 16.33 14.53
CA ILE A 585 3.25 16.69 14.57
C ILE A 585 3.37 18.16 15.00
N ALA A 586 4.09 18.45 16.07
CA ALA A 586 4.44 19.82 16.45
C ALA A 586 5.95 20.04 16.33
N SER A 587 6.32 21.16 15.72
CA SER A 587 7.72 21.61 15.67
C SER A 587 7.83 23.06 16.10
N THR A 588 8.38 23.28 17.29
CA THR A 588 8.47 24.60 17.94
C THR A 588 9.85 24.81 18.57
N ARG A 589 10.16 26.06 18.93
CA ARG A 589 11.38 26.38 19.69
C ARG A 589 11.27 25.97 21.16
N ASP A 590 10.07 26.06 21.75
CA ASP A 590 9.83 25.66 23.14
C ASP A 590 9.28 24.23 23.26
N ALA A 591 9.92 23.41 24.10
CA ALA A 591 9.54 22.01 24.27
C ALA A 591 8.19 21.84 24.99
N GLY A 592 7.89 22.72 25.95
CA GLY A 592 6.62 22.70 26.68
C GLY A 592 5.44 23.04 25.75
N HIS A 593 5.65 23.97 24.83
CA HIS A 593 4.67 24.34 23.82
C HIS A 593 4.43 23.22 22.81
N ALA A 594 5.47 22.56 22.29
CA ALA A 594 5.33 21.42 21.39
C ALA A 594 4.46 20.31 22.00
N ASN A 595 4.73 19.93 23.25
CA ASN A 595 3.97 18.89 23.94
C ASN A 595 2.50 19.27 24.15
N ARG A 596 2.23 20.55 24.49
CA ARG A 596 0.86 21.05 24.65
C ARG A 596 0.09 21.01 23.33
N LEU A 597 0.70 21.43 22.23
CA LEU A 597 0.09 21.38 20.90
C LEU A 597 -0.21 19.93 20.50
N VAL A 598 0.75 19.01 20.64
CA VAL A 598 0.49 17.60 20.30
C VAL A 598 -0.69 17.05 21.09
N GLU A 599 -0.72 17.26 22.41
CA GLU A 599 -1.81 16.75 23.25
C GLU A 599 -3.16 17.39 22.90
N GLU A 600 -3.19 18.70 22.68
CA GLU A 600 -4.40 19.44 22.32
C GLU A 600 -5.02 18.92 21.01
N TYR A 601 -4.22 18.73 19.97
CA TYR A 601 -4.71 18.26 18.68
C TYR A 601 -4.97 16.75 18.67
N SER A 602 -4.23 15.95 19.45
CA SER A 602 -4.58 14.55 19.71
C SER A 602 -5.96 14.42 20.37
N GLN A 603 -6.27 15.25 21.35
CA GLN A 603 -7.59 15.28 21.99
C GLN A 603 -8.70 15.67 21.00
N LEU A 604 -8.44 16.61 20.10
CA LEU A 604 -9.38 16.97 19.03
C LEU A 604 -9.67 15.78 18.10
N VAL A 605 -8.64 15.05 17.66
CA VAL A 605 -8.86 13.86 16.82
C VAL A 605 -9.68 12.82 17.58
N ARG A 606 -9.32 12.54 18.84
CA ARG A 606 -10.05 11.59 19.70
C ARG A 606 -11.50 12.00 19.94
N SER A 607 -11.79 13.28 20.16
CA SER A 607 -13.14 13.77 20.40
C SER A 607 -14.02 13.62 19.15
N VAL A 608 -13.49 13.99 17.98
CA VAL A 608 -14.21 13.84 16.70
C VAL A 608 -14.49 12.37 16.39
N VAL A 609 -13.56 11.46 16.70
CA VAL A 609 -13.76 10.02 16.57
C VAL A 609 -14.82 9.50 17.55
N ALA A 610 -14.80 9.96 18.80
CA ALA A 610 -15.80 9.58 19.81
C ALA A 610 -17.21 10.09 19.47
N GLU A 611 -17.36 11.30 18.94
CA GLU A 611 -18.63 11.87 18.47
C GLU A 611 -19.16 11.19 17.20
N ALA A 612 -18.28 10.58 16.41
CA ALA A 612 -18.65 9.82 15.22
C ALA A 612 -19.01 8.36 15.52
N ALA A 613 -18.62 7.83 16.67
CA ALA A 613 -19.13 6.56 17.15
C ALA A 613 -20.65 6.68 17.32
N PRO A 614 -21.45 5.74 16.81
CA PRO A 614 -22.91 5.89 16.77
C PRO A 614 -23.44 6.18 18.18
N GLN A 615 -24.03 7.35 18.36
CA GLN A 615 -24.88 7.64 19.50
C GLN A 615 -25.99 6.58 19.51
N ALA A 616 -26.01 5.74 20.54
CA ALA A 616 -27.15 4.93 20.88
C ALA A 616 -28.28 5.88 21.34
N GLU A 617 -28.94 6.54 20.40
CA GLU A 617 -30.09 7.38 20.70
C GLU A 617 -31.31 6.50 20.99
N ALA A 618 -31.62 6.45 22.28
CA ALA A 618 -32.94 6.39 22.86
C ALA A 618 -34.06 6.79 21.89
N VAL A 619 -34.75 5.81 21.31
CA VAL A 619 -36.15 6.00 20.94
C VAL A 619 -36.96 5.65 22.18
N VAL A 620 -37.23 6.68 22.96
CA VAL A 620 -38.21 6.68 24.04
C VAL A 620 -39.58 6.35 23.44
N GLU A 621 -40.28 5.44 24.12
CA GLU A 621 -41.67 5.08 23.89
C GLU A 621 -42.58 6.32 23.73
N THR A 622 -43.42 6.29 22.70
CA THR A 622 -44.81 6.80 22.77
C THR A 622 -45.71 5.97 21.88
#